data_AF-A0A3N4PKL5-F1
#
_entry.id   AF-A0A3N4PKL5-F1
#
_cell.length_a   1.000
_cell.length_b   1.000
_cell.length_c   1.000
_cell.angle_alpha   90.00
_cell.angle_beta   90.00
_cell.angle_gamma   90.00
#
_symmetry.space_group_name_H-M   'P 1'
#
loop_
_entity.id
_entity.type
_entity.pdbx_description
1 polymer ?
#
loop_
_entity_poly.entity_id
_entity_poly.type
_entity_poly.pdbx_seq_one_letter_code
_entity_poly.pdbx_strand_id
1 'polypeptide(L)'
;MLTVKQAVLRRQKLAGDIIHPPFSLHALNQRFQPGRHCLHGLLNTMYRGAGGWEMPDRDTVKLTKYVSSAGWHSFGANVEVFLHRSGTVRLKCRITNSSYFAPYDYNIKIMVTAFSGKVLFMKKAGHIGTRHTENYQETMHSPIVAAFFNEFINSWLGTNTAYSDLITATVEDCLAFIGNWIIGLALIPTATVGLVVFLGAGAISLIATGSLDTGARLVAGVLWMKGPFGTFYALLAMGVARIGSNRRRLHQEEYDWANAVVFKGSLPSIHNIWLTDTIGADDRAFVWPEPDGSITLNMGPDAMADPRLYNIGKMNPSGLVRKYGEVFIHELVHAWQIEHSSRDSAFVVQALTETICSGGGAAGYRYEMPPSRPFHEYGIEQQASIVSDWYSRYFIGNKDDRYLFRHPSSGADPQQDPRWRYIAYDIQPA
;
A
#
# COMPACT_ATOMS: atom_id res chain seq x y z
N MET A 1 -39.37 -32.49 -35.21
CA MET A 1 -38.68 -31.98 -33.99
C MET A 1 -37.19 -32.12 -34.22
N LEU A 2 -36.44 -31.01 -34.11
CA LEU A 2 -35.03 -30.80 -34.47
C LEU A 2 -34.15 -32.03 -34.74
N THR A 3 -33.65 -32.18 -35.98
CA THR A 3 -32.23 -32.52 -36.33
C THR A 3 -32.07 -32.79 -37.84
N VAL A 4 -31.21 -32.00 -38.53
CA VAL A 4 -30.66 -32.24 -39.90
C VAL A 4 -29.30 -31.51 -39.97
N LYS A 5 -28.10 -32.13 -39.95
CA LYS A 5 -27.31 -32.82 -41.01
C LYS A 5 -26.93 -32.00 -42.28
N GLN A 6 -25.60 -31.81 -42.48
CA GLN A 6 -24.83 -31.58 -43.74
C GLN A 6 -24.92 -30.18 -44.40
N ALA A 7 -23.94 -29.56 -45.08
CA ALA A 7 -22.75 -29.94 -45.89
C ALA A 7 -21.75 -28.73 -45.91
N VAL A 8 -20.40 -28.83 -45.87
CA VAL A 8 -19.37 -29.32 -46.83
C VAL A 8 -19.10 -28.41 -48.07
N LEU A 9 -17.83 -27.94 -48.16
CA LEU A 9 -16.97 -27.54 -49.33
C LEU A 9 -16.84 -26.07 -49.82
N ARG A 10 -15.59 -25.55 -49.71
CA ARG A 10 -14.66 -24.98 -50.75
C ARG A 10 -13.51 -24.22 -50.01
N ARG A 11 -12.22 -24.23 -50.33
CA ARG A 11 -11.34 -24.82 -51.37
C ARG A 11 -9.88 -24.62 -50.88
N GLN A 12 -8.97 -25.55 -51.20
CA GLN A 12 -7.51 -25.44 -51.04
C GLN A 12 -6.88 -24.46 -52.05
N LYS A 13 -5.69 -23.89 -51.76
CA LYS A 13 -4.35 -24.24 -52.32
C LYS A 13 -3.39 -23.04 -52.53
N LEU A 14 -2.08 -23.36 -52.48
CA LEU A 14 -0.84 -22.61 -52.82
C LEU A 14 -0.11 -22.01 -51.61
N ALA A 15 0.97 -22.57 -51.04
CA ALA A 15 2.28 -23.05 -51.54
C ALA A 15 3.22 -21.93 -52.00
N GLY A 16 4.38 -21.82 -51.32
CA GLY A 16 5.50 -20.94 -51.68
C GLY A 16 6.61 -21.02 -50.63
N ASP A 17 7.73 -21.62 -51.01
CA ASP A 17 8.93 -22.00 -50.24
C ASP A 17 9.70 -20.82 -49.60
N ILE A 18 10.65 -21.11 -48.69
CA ILE A 18 12.10 -20.80 -48.84
C ILE A 18 12.90 -21.04 -47.52
N ILE A 19 13.82 -22.04 -47.61
CA ILE A 19 15.21 -22.14 -47.10
C ILE A 19 15.50 -22.20 -45.57
N HIS A 20 16.00 -23.37 -45.14
CA HIS A 20 16.90 -23.54 -43.98
C HIS A 20 18.38 -23.42 -44.38
N PRO A 21 19.27 -23.07 -43.43
CA PRO A 21 20.57 -23.74 -43.33
C PRO A 21 20.81 -24.38 -41.95
N PRO A 22 21.81 -25.28 -41.84
CA PRO A 22 21.84 -26.36 -40.86
C PRO A 22 22.71 -26.04 -39.64
N PHE A 23 22.39 -26.62 -38.48
CA PHE A 23 23.33 -26.76 -37.38
C PHE A 23 23.62 -28.25 -37.13
N SER A 24 24.89 -28.62 -37.28
CA SER A 24 25.44 -29.95 -37.00
C SER A 24 25.68 -30.15 -35.49
N LEU A 25 25.57 -31.39 -35.05
CA LEU A 25 25.67 -31.82 -33.66
C LEU A 25 26.86 -32.78 -33.49
N HIS A 26 27.95 -32.33 -32.85
CA HIS A 26 29.09 -33.06 -32.21
C HIS A 26 30.35 -32.16 -32.26
N ALA A 27 31.20 -31.96 -31.24
CA ALA A 27 31.46 -32.66 -29.98
C ALA A 27 32.29 -31.75 -29.02
N LEU A 28 32.59 -32.30 -27.82
CA LEU A 28 33.60 -31.90 -26.82
C LEU A 28 33.15 -31.09 -25.58
N ASN A 29 32.40 -31.80 -24.73
CA ASN A 29 32.78 -32.15 -23.34
C ASN A 29 34.03 -31.44 -22.75
N GLN A 30 33.83 -30.35 -22.00
CA GLN A 30 34.69 -30.00 -20.86
C GLN A 30 33.84 -29.53 -19.68
N ARG A 31 34.11 -30.13 -18.52
CA ARG A 31 33.52 -29.87 -17.21
C ARG A 31 33.70 -28.40 -16.80
N PHE A 32 32.61 -27.67 -16.58
CA PHE A 32 32.57 -26.53 -15.66
C PHE A 32 31.21 -26.48 -14.95
N GLN A 33 31.24 -26.21 -13.65
CA GLN A 33 30.13 -26.38 -12.71
C GLN A 33 28.96 -25.41 -12.95
N PRO A 34 27.68 -25.79 -12.71
CA PRO A 34 26.55 -24.91 -12.86
C PRO A 34 26.30 -24.15 -11.54
N GLY A 35 26.47 -22.83 -11.56
CA GLY A 35 26.07 -22.00 -10.43
C GLY A 35 26.22 -20.50 -10.65
N ARG A 36 25.08 -19.81 -10.77
CA ARG A 36 24.86 -18.39 -10.36
C ARG A 36 25.18 -17.21 -11.29
N HIS A 37 25.43 -17.36 -12.60
CA HIS A 37 25.73 -16.15 -13.41
C HIS A 37 24.83 -15.79 -14.62
N CYS A 38 23.79 -16.55 -14.97
CA CYS A 38 22.98 -16.20 -16.15
C CYS A 38 21.72 -15.33 -15.92
N LEU A 39 21.22 -15.19 -14.68
CA LEU A 39 19.98 -14.40 -14.45
C LEU A 39 20.23 -12.90 -14.20
N HIS A 40 21.44 -12.53 -13.77
CA HIS A 40 21.80 -11.13 -13.46
C HIS A 40 22.03 -10.28 -14.73
N GLY A 41 22.38 -10.90 -15.86
CA GLY A 41 22.66 -10.20 -17.11
C GLY A 41 21.41 -9.84 -17.91
N LEU A 42 20.36 -10.67 -17.87
CA LEU A 42 19.16 -10.49 -18.70
C LEU A 42 18.13 -9.51 -18.09
N LEU A 43 18.05 -9.41 -16.77
CA LEU A 43 17.19 -8.42 -16.07
C LEU A 43 17.75 -6.99 -16.13
N ASN A 44 19.07 -6.83 -16.33
CA ASN A 44 19.72 -5.52 -16.41
C ASN A 44 19.43 -4.76 -17.73
N THR A 45 19.04 -5.47 -18.79
CA THR A 45 18.97 -4.92 -20.15
C THR A 45 17.56 -4.47 -20.56
N MET A 46 16.49 -5.02 -19.99
CA MET A 46 15.11 -4.73 -20.44
C MET A 46 14.44 -3.51 -19.79
N TYR A 47 14.87 -3.06 -18.60
CA TYR A 47 14.21 -1.95 -17.88
C TYR A 47 15.09 -0.70 -17.68
N ARG A 48 16.40 -0.77 -17.98
CA ARG A 48 17.30 0.39 -18.00
C ARG A 48 17.21 1.11 -19.35
N GLY A 49 16.12 1.83 -19.61
CA GLY A 49 16.15 2.84 -20.68
C GLY A 49 17.26 3.83 -20.37
N ALA A 50 18.25 4.00 -21.27
CA ALA A 50 19.48 4.84 -21.24
C ALA A 50 19.74 5.71 -19.99
N GLY A 51 19.70 5.12 -18.80
CA GLY A 51 19.84 5.79 -17.52
C GLY A 51 21.21 5.49 -16.94
N GLY A 52 21.91 6.54 -16.52
CA GLY A 52 23.17 6.43 -15.81
C GLY A 52 22.93 6.11 -14.34
N TRP A 53 23.75 5.22 -13.79
CA TRP A 53 23.88 4.99 -12.36
C TRP A 53 25.37 5.09 -12.04
N GLU A 54 25.73 5.87 -11.03
CA GLU A 54 27.10 5.94 -10.52
C GLU A 54 27.11 6.23 -9.02
N MET A 55 28.19 5.82 -8.35
CA MET A 55 28.51 6.26 -6.99
C MET A 55 29.75 7.14 -7.06
N PRO A 56 29.59 8.48 -7.11
CA PRO A 56 30.73 9.39 -7.17
C PRO A 56 31.67 9.25 -5.96
N ASP A 57 31.11 8.84 -4.83
CA ASP A 57 31.81 8.51 -3.59
C ASP A 57 31.00 7.44 -2.80
N ARG A 58 31.53 6.99 -1.67
CA ARG A 58 30.92 5.91 -0.83
C ARG A 58 29.59 6.30 -0.17
N ASP A 59 29.27 7.59 -0.16
CA ASP A 59 28.17 8.20 0.57
C ASP A 59 27.16 8.87 -0.36
N THR A 60 27.32 8.74 -1.69
CA THR A 60 26.47 9.37 -2.69
C THR A 60 26.09 8.39 -3.80
N VAL A 61 24.79 8.24 -4.06
CA VAL A 61 24.24 7.57 -5.25
C VAL A 61 23.79 8.65 -6.21
N LYS A 62 24.25 8.60 -7.46
CA LYS A 62 23.78 9.47 -8.53
C LYS A 62 23.08 8.67 -9.60
N LEU A 63 21.88 9.12 -9.94
CA LEU A 63 21.05 8.57 -11.01
C LEU A 63 20.84 9.65 -12.06
N THR A 64 21.03 9.30 -13.32
CA THR A 64 20.84 10.23 -14.45
C THR A 64 19.89 9.63 -15.47
N LYS A 65 18.99 10.43 -16.01
CA LYS A 65 18.12 10.01 -17.11
C LYS A 65 17.86 11.17 -18.06
N TYR A 66 18.03 10.89 -19.35
CA TYR A 66 17.59 11.80 -20.39
C TYR A 66 16.15 11.45 -20.80
N VAL A 67 15.30 12.46 -20.92
CA VAL A 67 13.93 12.34 -21.37
C VAL A 67 13.76 13.25 -22.57
N SER A 68 13.18 12.73 -23.64
CA SER A 68 12.80 13.54 -24.80
C SER A 68 11.47 13.08 -25.35
N SER A 69 10.65 14.01 -25.83
CA SER A 69 9.51 13.67 -26.68
C SER A 69 9.84 14.05 -28.13
N ALA A 70 9.53 13.14 -29.05
CA ALA A 70 9.55 13.43 -30.47
C ALA A 70 8.16 13.94 -30.86
N GLY A 71 8.08 15.16 -31.35
CA GLY A 71 6.83 15.82 -31.74
C GLY A 71 7.08 17.26 -32.18
N TRP A 72 6.00 18.00 -32.51
CA TRP A 72 6.05 19.41 -32.91
C TRP A 72 6.64 20.33 -31.82
N HIS A 73 6.57 19.88 -30.56
CA HIS A 73 7.25 20.47 -29.42
C HIS A 73 8.43 19.57 -29.03
N SER A 74 9.63 19.92 -29.47
CA SER A 74 10.84 19.19 -29.10
C SER A 74 11.24 19.52 -27.67
N PHE A 75 10.77 18.67 -26.74
CA PHE A 75 11.15 18.69 -25.33
C PHE A 75 12.34 17.77 -25.10
N GLY A 76 13.33 18.27 -24.35
CA GLY A 76 14.42 17.48 -23.81
C GLY A 76 14.63 17.83 -22.34
N ALA A 77 14.89 16.84 -21.50
CA ALA A 77 15.29 17.06 -20.12
C ALA A 77 16.38 16.08 -19.71
N ASN A 78 17.46 16.59 -19.11
CA ASN A 78 18.41 15.78 -18.36
C ASN A 78 18.06 15.87 -16.87
N VAL A 79 17.71 14.74 -16.27
CA VAL A 79 17.34 14.62 -14.85
C VAL A 79 18.47 13.93 -14.12
N GLU A 80 19.00 14.54 -13.07
CA GLU A 80 19.96 13.95 -12.16
C GLU A 80 19.40 13.94 -10.72
N VAL A 81 19.47 12.80 -10.04
CA VAL A 81 19.14 12.68 -8.62
C VAL A 81 20.37 12.22 -7.87
N PHE A 82 20.74 12.96 -6.83
CA PHE A 82 21.78 12.59 -5.88
C PHE A 82 21.12 12.23 -4.56
N LEU A 83 21.36 11.02 -4.10
CA LEU A 83 21.00 10.57 -2.76
C LEU A 83 22.27 10.53 -1.94
N HIS A 84 22.29 11.16 -0.77
CA HIS A 84 23.40 11.11 0.17
C HIS A 84 23.05 10.25 1.38
N ARG A 85 24.04 9.58 1.98
CA ARG A 85 23.89 8.77 3.20
C ARG A 85 23.34 9.59 4.38
N SER A 86 23.59 10.90 4.39
CA SER A 86 23.03 11.82 5.39
C SER A 86 21.51 11.99 5.29
N GLY A 87 20.86 11.47 4.25
CA GLY A 87 19.46 11.75 3.93
C GLY A 87 19.27 12.97 3.03
N THR A 88 20.34 13.68 2.67
CA THR A 88 20.24 14.78 1.70
C THR A 88 19.92 14.23 0.31
N VAL A 89 18.86 14.74 -0.29
CA VAL A 89 18.43 14.43 -1.66
C VAL A 89 18.57 15.69 -2.50
N ARG A 90 19.35 15.63 -3.58
CA ARG A 90 19.50 16.76 -4.51
C ARG A 90 18.98 16.37 -5.88
N LEU A 91 17.99 17.11 -6.36
CA LEU A 91 17.44 16.98 -7.70
C LEU A 91 18.04 18.06 -8.59
N LYS A 92 18.54 17.69 -9.78
CA LYS A 92 18.89 18.63 -10.84
C LYS A 92 18.13 18.28 -12.10
N CYS A 93 17.59 19.29 -12.77
CA CYS A 93 16.97 19.14 -14.07
C CYS A 93 17.53 20.20 -15.02
N ARG A 94 17.97 19.79 -16.21
CA ARG A 94 18.24 20.69 -17.33
C ARG A 94 17.15 20.48 -18.38
N ILE A 95 16.18 21.36 -18.42
CA ILE A 95 15.06 21.33 -19.37
C ILE A 95 15.43 22.15 -20.60
N THR A 96 15.18 21.63 -21.78
CA THR A 96 15.43 22.27 -23.07
C THR A 96 14.16 22.21 -23.91
N ASN A 97 13.73 23.37 -24.41
CA ASN A 97 12.75 23.48 -25.47
C ASN A 97 13.50 23.92 -26.73
N SER A 98 13.59 23.07 -27.74
CA SER A 98 14.18 23.46 -29.04
C SER A 98 13.13 23.85 -30.09
N SER A 99 11.85 23.89 -29.71
CA SER A 99 10.76 24.26 -30.61
C SER A 99 10.77 25.76 -30.92
N TYR A 100 10.35 26.06 -32.15
CA TYR A 100 10.21 27.40 -32.70
C TYR A 100 8.79 27.96 -32.53
N PHE A 101 7.83 27.09 -32.23
CA PHE A 101 6.42 27.39 -32.48
C PHE A 101 5.70 27.98 -31.27
N ALA A 102 5.97 27.49 -30.06
CA ALA A 102 5.35 28.05 -28.87
C ALA A 102 6.13 27.71 -27.58
N PRO A 103 6.11 28.62 -26.59
CA PRO A 103 6.43 28.24 -25.22
C PRO A 103 5.36 27.26 -24.72
N TYR A 104 5.68 26.45 -23.73
CA TYR A 104 4.71 25.53 -23.15
C TYR A 104 5.01 25.27 -21.69
N ASP A 105 4.01 24.72 -21.04
CA ASP A 105 4.08 24.24 -19.69
C ASP A 105 4.49 22.76 -19.65
N TYR A 106 5.34 22.41 -18.69
CA TYR A 106 5.87 21.07 -18.54
C TYR A 106 5.72 20.54 -17.12
N ASN A 107 5.66 19.22 -17.03
CA ASN A 107 5.62 18.48 -15.77
C ASN A 107 6.47 17.21 -15.89
N ILE A 108 7.54 17.14 -15.09
CA ILE A 108 8.43 16.00 -14.96
C ILE A 108 8.15 15.31 -13.63
N LYS A 109 7.62 14.09 -13.71
CA LYS A 109 7.46 13.17 -12.58
C LYS A 109 8.70 12.29 -12.52
N ILE A 110 9.33 12.23 -11.35
CA ILE A 110 10.62 11.60 -11.15
C ILE A 110 10.48 10.60 -10.01
N MET A 111 11.02 9.41 -10.20
CA MET A 111 10.87 8.33 -9.25
C MET A 111 12.17 7.57 -9.10
N VAL A 112 12.63 7.42 -7.87
CA VAL A 112 13.79 6.59 -7.53
C VAL A 112 13.31 5.38 -6.76
N THR A 113 13.61 4.19 -7.27
CA THR A 113 13.17 2.95 -6.65
C THR A 113 14.37 2.15 -6.18
N ALA A 114 14.42 1.83 -4.89
CA ALA A 114 15.36 0.90 -4.30
C ALA A 114 14.99 -0.56 -4.63
N PHE A 115 15.96 -1.48 -4.57
CA PHE A 115 15.70 -2.91 -4.78
C PHE A 115 14.76 -3.52 -3.75
N SER A 116 14.67 -2.92 -2.56
CA SER A 116 13.73 -3.28 -1.50
C SER A 116 12.28 -2.85 -1.77
N GLY A 117 12.02 -2.18 -2.90
CA GLY A 117 10.71 -1.64 -3.23
C GLY A 117 10.38 -0.31 -2.53
N LYS A 118 11.33 0.32 -1.84
CA LYS A 118 11.17 1.71 -1.37
C LYS A 118 11.29 2.68 -2.54
N VAL A 119 10.45 3.70 -2.56
CA VAL A 119 10.32 4.65 -3.66
C VAL A 119 10.41 6.08 -3.14
N LEU A 120 11.19 6.91 -3.82
CA LEU A 120 11.19 8.36 -3.67
C LEU A 120 10.55 8.96 -4.91
N PHE A 121 9.51 9.76 -4.73
CA PHE A 121 8.82 10.49 -5.76
C PHE A 121 9.14 11.98 -5.66
N MET A 122 9.48 12.58 -6.79
CA MET A 122 9.73 14.01 -6.95
C MET A 122 8.96 14.54 -8.15
N LYS A 123 8.62 15.82 -8.13
CA LYS A 123 7.94 16.48 -9.24
C LYS A 123 8.58 17.84 -9.52
N LYS A 124 8.82 18.13 -10.79
CA LYS A 124 9.20 19.47 -11.27
C LYS A 124 8.24 19.90 -12.38
N ALA A 125 7.50 20.96 -12.14
CA ALA A 125 6.67 21.62 -13.14
C ALA A 125 7.18 23.05 -13.41
N GLY A 126 6.82 23.60 -14.56
CA GLY A 126 7.18 24.97 -14.91
C GLY A 126 6.70 25.34 -16.31
N HIS A 127 7.03 26.57 -16.69
CA HIS A 127 6.81 27.13 -18.02
C HIS A 127 8.16 27.30 -18.70
N ILE A 128 8.30 26.87 -19.96
CA ILE A 128 9.53 27.06 -20.73
C ILE A 128 9.27 27.82 -22.03
N GLY A 129 10.05 28.89 -22.22
CA GLY A 129 10.04 29.70 -23.43
C GLY A 129 10.43 28.93 -24.70
N THR A 130 10.20 29.51 -25.88
CA THR A 130 10.73 28.97 -27.14
C THR A 130 12.26 29.01 -27.15
N ARG A 131 12.90 27.98 -27.72
CA ARG A 131 14.37 27.86 -27.80
C ARG A 131 15.09 28.17 -26.48
N HIS A 132 14.50 27.77 -25.36
CA HIS A 132 15.00 28.07 -24.04
C HIS A 132 15.62 26.84 -23.38
N THR A 133 16.58 27.07 -22.50
CA THR A 133 17.13 26.05 -21.60
C THR A 133 17.02 26.55 -20.16
N GLU A 134 16.27 25.83 -19.33
CA GLU A 134 16.15 26.09 -17.91
C GLU A 134 17.03 25.10 -17.13
N ASN A 135 17.83 25.61 -16.19
CA ASN A 135 18.55 24.77 -15.23
C ASN A 135 17.88 24.90 -13.87
N TYR A 136 17.47 23.78 -13.30
CA TYR A 136 16.82 23.68 -12.00
C TYR A 136 17.65 22.83 -11.05
N GLN A 137 17.73 23.26 -9.80
CA GLN A 137 18.33 22.48 -8.73
C GLN A 137 17.56 22.69 -7.43
N GLU A 138 17.27 21.59 -6.74
CA GLU A 138 16.60 21.58 -5.44
C GLU A 138 17.32 20.61 -4.51
N THR A 139 17.46 20.98 -3.24
CA THR A 139 18.04 20.14 -2.19
C THR A 139 17.03 19.97 -1.08
N MET A 140 16.81 18.74 -0.68
CA MET A 140 15.81 18.31 0.30
C MET A 140 16.47 17.37 1.28
N HIS A 141 15.85 17.20 2.45
CA HIS A 141 16.29 16.22 3.43
C HIS A 141 15.20 15.16 3.61
N SER A 142 15.58 13.90 3.55
CA SER A 142 14.70 12.75 3.73
C SER A 142 15.30 11.79 4.77
N PRO A 143 14.70 11.71 5.98
CA PRO A 143 15.13 10.75 7.00
C PRO A 143 15.07 9.30 6.51
N ILE A 144 14.17 8.99 5.56
CA ILE A 144 14.04 7.67 4.95
C ILE A 144 15.27 7.35 4.09
N VAL A 145 15.79 8.32 3.35
CA VAL A 145 17.05 8.12 2.61
C VAL A 145 18.21 7.91 3.57
N ALA A 146 18.27 8.63 4.70
CA ALA A 146 19.30 8.42 5.71
C ALA A 146 19.23 7.00 6.30
N ALA A 147 18.03 6.58 6.72
CA ALA A 147 17.81 5.29 7.37
C ALA A 147 18.04 4.10 6.42
N PHE A 148 17.68 4.25 5.13
CA PHE A 148 17.68 3.16 4.16
C PHE A 148 18.66 3.37 3.01
N PHE A 149 19.69 4.21 3.18
CA PHE A 149 20.64 4.56 2.11
C PHE A 149 21.23 3.34 1.40
N ASN A 150 21.58 2.31 2.17
CA ASN A 150 22.18 1.09 1.63
C ASN A 150 21.26 0.36 0.64
N GLU A 151 19.94 0.48 0.80
CA GLU A 151 18.96 -0.10 -0.14
C GLU A 151 18.88 0.70 -1.44
N PHE A 152 19.11 2.01 -1.37
CA PHE A 152 19.15 2.93 -2.51
C PHE A 152 20.45 2.85 -3.31
N ILE A 153 21.50 2.20 -2.80
CA ILE A 153 22.75 1.98 -3.54
C ILE A 153 22.44 1.36 -4.90
N ASN A 154 21.58 0.35 -4.97
CA ASN A 154 21.23 -0.29 -6.23
C ASN A 154 19.98 0.29 -6.90
N SER A 155 19.55 1.50 -6.54
CA SER A 155 18.30 2.07 -7.06
C SER A 155 18.32 2.37 -8.55
N TRP A 156 17.14 2.55 -9.15
CA TRP A 156 16.97 3.01 -10.53
C TRP A 156 16.04 4.20 -10.63
N LEU A 157 16.14 4.93 -11.74
CA LEU A 157 15.42 6.18 -12.01
C LEU A 157 14.33 6.00 -13.08
N GLY A 158 13.08 6.15 -12.67
CA GLY A 158 11.90 6.30 -13.50
C GLY A 158 11.59 7.78 -13.74
N THR A 159 11.10 8.10 -14.94
CA THR A 159 10.64 9.44 -15.29
C THR A 159 9.40 9.35 -16.17
N ASN A 160 8.48 10.29 -16.01
CA ASN A 160 7.35 10.49 -16.90
C ASN A 160 7.14 11.98 -17.12
N THR A 161 6.93 12.37 -18.36
CA THR A 161 6.82 13.76 -18.77
C THR A 161 5.48 13.99 -19.43
N ALA A 162 4.78 15.02 -18.97
CA ALA A 162 3.58 15.55 -19.60
C ALA A 162 3.82 17.01 -19.99
N TYR A 163 3.27 17.41 -21.14
CA TYR A 163 3.27 18.78 -21.63
C TYR A 163 1.85 19.10 -22.10
N SER A 164 1.30 20.21 -21.64
CA SER A 164 -0.05 20.71 -21.99
C SER A 164 -0.04 22.23 -21.94
N ASP A 165 -0.98 22.87 -22.64
CA ASP A 165 -1.16 24.34 -22.57
C ASP A 165 -1.90 24.79 -21.30
N LEU A 166 -2.24 23.85 -20.41
CA LEU A 166 -2.93 24.11 -19.15
C LEU A 166 -2.40 23.11 -18.09
N ILE A 167 -1.57 23.57 -17.14
CA ILE A 167 -1.16 22.74 -15.99
C ILE A 167 -2.32 22.68 -14.99
N THR A 168 -3.32 21.86 -15.28
CA THR A 168 -4.27 21.37 -14.26
C THR A 168 -3.93 19.96 -13.82
N ALA A 169 -2.63 19.59 -13.84
CA ALA A 169 -2.17 18.27 -13.45
C ALA A 169 -2.41 18.04 -11.94
N THR A 170 -3.59 17.50 -11.65
CA THR A 170 -4.11 17.16 -10.32
C THR A 170 -3.26 16.07 -9.68
N VAL A 171 -3.42 15.89 -8.36
CA VAL A 171 -2.87 14.75 -7.62
C VAL A 171 -3.17 13.44 -8.37
N GLU A 172 -4.36 13.32 -8.95
CA GLU A 172 -4.83 12.18 -9.77
C GLU A 172 -3.87 11.77 -10.88
N ASP A 173 -3.21 12.70 -11.56
CA ASP A 173 -2.23 12.38 -12.61
C ASP A 173 -0.94 11.75 -12.03
N CYS A 174 -0.54 12.16 -10.82
CA CYS A 174 0.58 11.54 -10.11
C CYS A 174 0.20 10.14 -9.63
N LEU A 175 -1.04 9.98 -9.15
CA LEU A 175 -1.61 8.70 -8.73
C LEU A 175 -1.74 7.72 -9.88
N ALA A 176 -2.24 8.15 -11.04
CA ALA A 176 -2.35 7.32 -12.24
C ALA A 176 -0.97 6.87 -12.74
N PHE A 177 0.03 7.75 -12.67
CA PHE A 177 1.41 7.37 -13.01
C PHE A 177 1.98 6.32 -12.05
N ILE A 178 1.79 6.52 -10.73
CA ILE A 178 2.20 5.55 -9.71
C ILE A 178 1.47 4.21 -9.91
N GLY A 179 0.15 4.23 -10.12
CA GLY A 179 -0.69 3.06 -10.35
C GLY A 179 -0.28 2.27 -11.60
N ASN A 180 -0.11 2.94 -12.74
CA ASN A 180 0.35 2.30 -13.98
C ASN A 180 1.74 1.68 -13.83
N TRP A 181 2.60 2.28 -13.00
CA TRP A 181 3.93 1.73 -12.75
C TRP A 181 3.91 0.53 -11.80
N ILE A 182 3.08 0.55 -10.75
CA ILE A 182 2.88 -0.61 -9.86
C ILE A 182 2.37 -1.81 -10.66
N ILE A 183 1.44 -1.60 -11.59
CA ILE A 183 0.96 -2.64 -12.51
C ILE A 183 2.14 -3.22 -13.32
N GLY A 184 3.06 -2.38 -13.78
CA GLY A 184 4.29 -2.82 -14.45
C GLY A 184 5.27 -3.60 -13.55
N LEU A 185 5.32 -3.32 -12.25
CA LEU A 185 6.15 -4.04 -11.27
C LEU A 185 5.54 -5.36 -10.81
N ALA A 186 4.22 -5.50 -10.78
CA ALA A 186 3.53 -6.74 -10.39
C ALA A 186 3.87 -7.93 -11.31
N LEU A 187 4.44 -7.66 -12.49
CA LEU A 187 4.99 -8.66 -13.41
C LEU A 187 6.37 -9.21 -12.98
N ILE A 188 6.99 -8.61 -11.94
CA ILE A 188 8.23 -9.06 -11.33
C ILE A 188 7.89 -9.76 -10.01
N PRO A 189 8.02 -11.10 -9.90
CA PRO A 189 7.51 -11.89 -8.77
C PRO A 189 8.14 -11.63 -7.39
N THR A 190 9.01 -10.60 -7.25
CA THR A 190 9.69 -10.24 -5.99
C THR A 190 9.56 -8.76 -5.60
N ALA A 191 8.83 -7.93 -6.36
CA ALA A 191 8.76 -6.50 -6.11
C ALA A 191 7.54 -6.12 -5.24
N THR A 192 7.68 -6.13 -3.92
CA THR A 192 6.72 -5.50 -3.00
C THR A 192 7.06 -4.03 -2.83
N VAL A 193 6.18 -3.12 -3.25
CA VAL A 193 6.35 -1.68 -2.99
C VAL A 193 5.92 -1.38 -1.54
N GLY A 194 6.89 -1.05 -0.69
CA GLY A 194 6.66 -0.90 0.76
C GLY A 194 6.57 0.53 1.27
N LEU A 195 7.03 1.53 0.51
CA LEU A 195 7.04 2.93 0.94
C LEU A 195 7.22 3.88 -0.26
N VAL A 196 6.39 4.92 -0.40
CA VAL A 196 6.58 6.02 -1.38
C VAL A 196 6.67 7.34 -0.62
N VAL A 197 7.73 8.10 -0.86
CA VAL A 197 7.98 9.41 -0.22
C VAL A 197 7.88 10.50 -1.26
N PHE A 198 7.10 11.56 -1.03
CA PHE A 198 7.01 12.71 -1.93
C PHE A 198 7.98 13.82 -1.49
N LEU A 199 8.73 14.38 -2.44
CA LEU A 199 9.76 15.40 -2.21
C LEU A 199 9.62 16.55 -3.25
N GLY A 200 9.66 17.81 -2.81
CA GLY A 200 9.88 19.00 -3.67
C GLY A 200 8.86 20.15 -3.55
N ALA A 201 9.20 21.33 -4.09
CA ALA A 201 8.37 22.55 -4.05
C ALA A 201 6.99 22.41 -4.72
N GLY A 202 6.83 21.50 -5.69
CA GLY A 202 5.52 21.14 -6.25
C GLY A 202 4.62 20.38 -5.27
N ALA A 203 5.20 19.74 -4.25
CA ALA A 203 4.47 19.21 -3.09
C ALA A 203 4.21 20.31 -2.03
N ILE A 204 4.91 21.46 -2.08
CA ILE A 204 4.64 22.60 -1.19
C ILE A 204 3.35 23.33 -1.57
N SER A 205 2.96 23.39 -2.84
CA SER A 205 1.60 23.85 -3.23
C SER A 205 0.49 22.95 -2.66
N LEU A 206 0.78 21.66 -2.44
CA LEU A 206 -0.10 20.70 -1.77
C LEU A 206 -0.07 20.88 -0.23
N ILE A 207 1.05 21.35 0.32
CA ILE A 207 1.21 21.75 1.73
C ILE A 207 0.48 23.08 2.02
N ALA A 208 0.46 24.03 1.07
CA ALA A 208 -0.10 25.37 1.25
C ALA A 208 -1.64 25.38 1.33
N THR A 209 -2.33 24.40 0.76
CA THR A 209 -3.79 24.22 0.90
C THR A 209 -4.18 23.26 2.02
N GLY A 210 -3.20 22.60 2.65
CA GLY A 210 -3.37 21.95 3.94
C GLY A 210 -2.54 20.68 4.16
N SER A 211 -1.41 20.86 4.84
CA SER A 211 -0.60 19.95 5.65
C SER A 211 -0.32 18.51 5.18
N LEU A 212 0.96 18.26 4.83
CA LEU A 212 1.63 16.96 4.85
C LEU A 212 2.76 16.99 5.88
N ASP A 213 2.43 17.01 7.17
CA ASP A 213 3.38 16.53 8.17
C ASP A 213 3.46 15.00 8.03
N THR A 214 4.52 14.54 7.36
CA THR A 214 4.97 13.14 7.25
C THR A 214 3.85 12.08 7.07
N GLY A 215 3.30 11.88 5.86
CA GLY A 215 2.16 10.95 5.78
C GLY A 215 1.69 10.45 4.42
N ALA A 216 2.57 10.28 3.42
CA ALA A 216 2.24 9.43 2.27
C ALA A 216 2.99 8.11 2.37
N ARG A 217 2.29 6.98 2.27
CA ARG A 217 2.87 5.63 2.27
C ARG A 217 2.20 4.83 1.18
N LEU A 218 2.99 4.20 0.31
CA LEU A 218 2.44 3.22 -0.61
C LEU A 218 2.68 1.86 -0.01
N VAL A 219 1.59 1.24 0.42
CA VAL A 219 1.67 -0.02 1.14
C VAL A 219 0.85 -1.03 0.35
N ALA A 220 1.58 -1.98 -0.22
CA ALA A 220 1.06 -3.06 -1.06
C ALA A 220 0.12 -2.59 -2.20
N GLY A 221 0.57 -1.59 -2.96
CA GLY A 221 -0.14 -1.11 -4.16
C GLY A 221 -1.18 -0.01 -3.90
N VAL A 222 -1.43 0.33 -2.64
CA VAL A 222 -2.37 1.38 -2.23
C VAL A 222 -1.58 2.60 -1.81
N LEU A 223 -1.79 3.73 -2.49
CA LEU A 223 -1.22 4.98 -1.98
C LEU A 223 -2.11 5.51 -0.86
N TRP A 224 -1.55 5.50 0.34
CA TRP A 224 -2.11 6.15 1.50
C TRP A 224 -1.56 7.57 1.59
N MET A 225 -2.40 8.58 1.67
CA MET A 225 -1.99 9.96 1.95
C MET A 225 -2.81 10.51 3.12
N LYS A 226 -2.19 11.27 4.00
CA LYS A 226 -2.92 12.07 5.00
C LYS A 226 -3.09 13.49 4.45
N GLY A 227 -4.33 13.89 4.21
CA GLY A 227 -4.72 15.24 3.88
C GLY A 227 -4.86 16.16 5.08
N PRO A 228 -5.19 17.44 4.82
CA PRO A 228 -5.45 18.39 5.88
C PRO A 228 -6.56 17.90 6.80
N PHE A 229 -6.49 18.30 8.07
CA PHE A 229 -7.44 17.95 9.13
C PHE A 229 -7.48 16.45 9.52
N GLY A 230 -6.48 15.66 9.09
CA GLY A 230 -6.39 14.24 9.42
C GLY A 230 -7.17 13.32 8.47
N THR A 231 -7.49 13.81 7.28
CA THR A 231 -8.22 13.07 6.25
C THR A 231 -7.32 11.97 5.68
N PHE A 232 -7.73 10.69 5.65
CA PHE A 232 -6.96 9.62 5.00
C PHE A 232 -7.44 9.38 3.57
N TYR A 233 -6.51 9.36 2.62
CA TYR A 233 -6.71 8.92 1.24
C TYR A 233 -6.16 7.52 1.12
N ALA A 234 -6.97 6.51 0.86
CA ALA A 234 -6.50 5.20 0.41
C ALA A 234 -6.85 5.08 -1.07
N LEU A 235 -5.83 5.15 -1.93
CA LEU A 235 -6.00 5.09 -3.37
C LEU A 235 -5.54 3.71 -3.84
N LEU A 236 -6.49 2.78 -3.82
CA LEU A 236 -6.35 1.47 -4.46
C LEU A 236 -6.51 1.62 -5.97
N ALA A 237 -5.77 0.83 -6.75
CA ALA A 237 -6.06 0.59 -8.16
C ALA A 237 -7.41 -0.16 -8.39
N MET A 238 -8.11 -0.55 -7.31
CA MET A 238 -9.37 -1.33 -7.34
C MET A 238 -10.60 -0.64 -6.73
N GLY A 239 -10.49 0.57 -6.18
CA GLY A 239 -11.65 1.29 -5.63
C GLY A 239 -11.30 2.30 -4.54
N VAL A 240 -11.87 3.50 -4.64
CA VAL A 240 -11.64 4.61 -3.72
C VAL A 240 -12.26 4.30 -2.35
N ALA A 241 -11.46 4.33 -1.28
CA ALA A 241 -11.99 4.38 0.09
C ALA A 241 -12.92 5.59 0.22
N ARG A 242 -14.09 5.45 0.86
CA ARG A 242 -14.93 6.62 1.13
C ARG A 242 -14.26 7.41 2.24
N ILE A 243 -13.85 8.62 1.88
CA ILE A 243 -13.19 9.55 2.79
C ILE A 243 -14.22 10.07 3.76
N GLY A 244 -13.96 9.84 5.04
CA GLY A 244 -14.72 10.40 6.12
C GLY A 244 -14.25 11.82 6.46
N SER A 245 -15.18 12.73 6.74
CA SER A 245 -14.87 14.06 7.28
C SER A 245 -15.15 14.18 8.77
N ASN A 246 -15.82 13.18 9.35
CA ASN A 246 -16.26 13.18 10.73
C ASN A 246 -15.35 12.28 11.57
N ARG A 247 -14.98 12.79 12.74
CA ARG A 247 -14.28 12.00 13.76
C ARG A 247 -14.84 12.34 15.13
N ARG A 248 -14.94 11.34 16.00
CA ARG A 248 -15.29 11.53 17.40
C ARG A 248 -14.48 10.60 18.29
N ARG A 249 -14.46 10.91 19.58
CA ARG A 249 -14.01 9.94 20.58
C ARG A 249 -15.02 8.80 20.69
N LEU A 250 -14.54 7.63 21.11
CA LEU A 250 -15.44 6.63 21.66
C LEU A 250 -16.21 7.24 22.84
N HIS A 251 -17.49 6.93 22.93
CA HIS A 251 -18.27 7.24 24.12
C HIS A 251 -17.80 6.34 25.27
N GLN A 252 -17.84 6.86 26.51
CA GLN A 252 -17.41 6.10 27.68
C GLN A 252 -18.15 4.76 27.79
N GLU A 253 -19.45 4.74 27.46
CA GLU A 253 -20.25 3.51 27.42
C GLU A 253 -19.70 2.47 26.44
N GLU A 254 -19.27 2.89 25.24
CA GLU A 254 -18.73 1.97 24.22
C GLU A 254 -17.41 1.34 24.69
N TYR A 255 -16.56 2.15 25.34
CA TYR A 255 -15.26 1.74 25.87
C TYR A 255 -15.40 0.84 27.10
N ASP A 256 -16.23 1.23 28.07
CA ASP A 256 -16.50 0.46 29.28
C ASP A 256 -17.15 -0.88 28.94
N TRP A 257 -18.07 -0.88 27.97
CA TRP A 257 -18.66 -2.09 27.45
C TRP A 257 -17.59 -3.04 26.91
N ALA A 258 -16.72 -2.59 25.99
CA ALA A 258 -15.67 -3.43 25.40
C ALA A 258 -14.70 -3.96 26.47
N ASN A 259 -14.30 -3.12 27.43
CA ASN A 259 -13.47 -3.52 28.55
C ASN A 259 -14.15 -4.53 29.46
N ALA A 260 -15.43 -4.33 29.80
CA ALA A 260 -16.17 -5.26 30.62
C ALA A 260 -16.28 -6.62 29.95
N VAL A 261 -16.42 -6.66 28.61
CA VAL A 261 -16.71 -7.89 27.88
C VAL A 261 -15.48 -8.69 27.44
N VAL A 262 -14.40 -8.04 27.03
CA VAL A 262 -13.25 -8.70 26.40
C VAL A 262 -11.94 -8.29 27.05
N PHE A 263 -11.67 -6.99 27.15
CA PHE A 263 -10.30 -6.49 27.37
C PHE A 263 -9.89 -6.30 28.84
N LYS A 264 -10.85 -6.19 29.77
CA LYS A 264 -10.60 -6.06 31.22
C LYS A 264 -9.55 -4.99 31.60
N GLY A 265 -9.53 -3.87 30.87
CA GLY A 265 -8.64 -2.74 31.15
C GLY A 265 -7.32 -2.78 30.38
N SER A 266 -7.10 -3.73 29.48
CA SER A 266 -5.94 -3.73 28.58
C SER A 266 -6.11 -2.86 27.34
N LEU A 267 -7.25 -2.23 27.10
CA LEU A 267 -7.36 -1.33 25.94
C LEU A 267 -6.44 -0.11 26.09
N PRO A 268 -5.98 0.47 24.96
CA PRO A 268 -5.39 1.80 24.96
C PRO A 268 -6.31 2.79 25.69
N SER A 269 -5.77 3.87 26.23
CA SER A 269 -6.59 4.93 26.84
C SER A 269 -7.71 5.36 25.88
N ILE A 270 -8.92 5.57 26.39
CA ILE A 270 -10.04 6.11 25.59
C ILE A 270 -9.68 7.45 24.92
N HIS A 271 -8.77 8.22 25.55
CA HIS A 271 -8.23 9.47 25.01
C HIS A 271 -7.17 9.28 23.92
N ASN A 272 -6.85 8.05 23.55
CA ASN A 272 -6.00 7.74 22.39
C ASN A 272 -6.83 7.20 21.22
N ILE A 273 -8.06 6.75 21.45
CA ILE A 273 -8.89 6.13 20.41
C ILE A 273 -9.85 7.15 19.80
N TRP A 274 -9.93 7.17 18.47
CA TRP A 274 -10.86 7.97 17.68
C TRP A 274 -11.66 7.05 16.76
N LEU A 275 -12.95 7.33 16.57
CA LEU A 275 -13.80 6.71 15.55
C LEU A 275 -13.97 7.70 14.39
N THR A 276 -13.82 7.21 13.16
CA THR A 276 -14.01 8.02 11.95
C THR A 276 -15.05 7.38 11.03
N ASP A 277 -15.68 8.23 10.22
CA ASP A 277 -16.56 7.80 9.12
C ASP A 277 -15.78 7.43 7.84
N THR A 278 -14.45 7.33 7.92
CA THR A 278 -13.64 6.77 6.83
C THR A 278 -13.88 5.27 6.77
N ILE A 279 -13.97 4.73 5.56
CA ILE A 279 -14.13 3.29 5.37
C ILE A 279 -13.24 2.81 4.22
N GLY A 280 -12.64 1.63 4.39
CA GLY A 280 -11.84 0.98 3.37
C GLY A 280 -12.68 0.51 2.19
N ALA A 281 -12.01 -0.02 1.17
CA ALA A 281 -12.69 -0.67 0.06
C ALA A 281 -13.59 -1.82 0.53
N ASP A 282 -14.68 -2.07 -0.20
CA ASP A 282 -15.69 -3.09 0.11
C ASP A 282 -16.37 -2.94 1.49
N ASP A 283 -16.55 -1.70 1.95
CA ASP A 283 -17.11 -1.36 3.26
C ASP A 283 -16.37 -2.07 4.42
N ARG A 284 -15.04 -2.16 4.32
CA ARG A 284 -14.20 -2.80 5.34
C ARG A 284 -13.70 -1.78 6.35
N ALA A 285 -13.97 -2.06 7.62
CA ALA A 285 -13.38 -1.34 8.72
C ALA A 285 -11.88 -1.61 8.79
N PHE A 286 -11.13 -0.66 9.32
CA PHE A 286 -9.70 -0.82 9.57
C PHE A 286 -9.22 0.10 10.70
N VAL A 287 -8.13 -0.29 11.36
CA VAL A 287 -7.48 0.52 12.40
C VAL A 287 -6.16 1.07 11.93
N TRP A 288 -5.84 2.28 12.39
CA TRP A 288 -4.60 2.96 12.02
C TRP A 288 -3.94 3.68 13.20
N PRO A 289 -2.61 3.54 13.39
CA PRO A 289 -1.85 4.37 14.33
C PRO A 289 -1.51 5.73 13.73
N GLU A 290 -1.81 6.80 14.45
CA GLU A 290 -1.50 8.17 14.07
C GLU A 290 -0.08 8.59 14.52
N PRO A 291 0.56 9.53 13.82
CA PRO A 291 1.88 10.05 14.22
C PRO A 291 1.93 10.70 15.62
N ASP A 292 0.80 11.19 16.12
CA ASP A 292 0.67 11.76 17.46
C ASP A 292 0.46 10.71 18.57
N GLY A 293 0.50 9.42 18.22
CA GLY A 293 0.28 8.31 19.13
C GLY A 293 -1.19 7.96 19.35
N SER A 294 -2.14 8.70 18.75
CA SER A 294 -3.54 8.30 18.75
C SER A 294 -3.81 7.15 17.77
N ILE A 295 -4.98 6.51 17.88
CA ILE A 295 -5.40 5.35 17.10
C ILE A 295 -6.76 5.67 16.50
N THR A 296 -6.90 5.54 15.19
CA THR A 296 -8.18 5.74 14.49
C THR A 296 -8.82 4.40 14.13
N LEU A 297 -10.08 4.22 14.52
CA LEU A 297 -10.99 3.17 14.07
C LEU A 297 -11.79 3.73 12.90
N ASN A 298 -11.49 3.29 11.68
CA ASN A 298 -12.13 3.76 10.46
C ASN A 298 -13.23 2.77 10.11
N MET A 299 -14.46 3.06 10.55
CA MET A 299 -15.59 2.12 10.48
C MET A 299 -16.76 2.63 9.63
N GLY A 300 -16.58 3.75 8.93
CA GLY A 300 -17.62 4.30 8.06
C GLY A 300 -18.74 5.06 8.78
N PRO A 301 -19.59 5.77 8.02
CA PRO A 301 -20.63 6.63 8.57
C PRO A 301 -21.66 5.87 9.41
N ASP A 302 -21.96 4.61 9.06
CA ASP A 302 -22.94 3.78 9.76
C ASP A 302 -22.51 3.42 11.18
N ALA A 303 -21.20 3.46 11.47
CA ALA A 303 -20.67 3.20 12.81
C ALA A 303 -20.68 4.45 13.71
N MET A 304 -20.85 5.66 13.14
CA MET A 304 -20.67 6.91 13.90
C MET A 304 -21.70 7.10 15.01
N ALA A 305 -22.92 6.60 14.85
CA ALA A 305 -23.93 6.68 15.91
C ALA A 305 -23.66 5.69 17.04
N ASP A 306 -23.30 4.45 16.69
CA ASP A 306 -22.91 3.40 17.63
C ASP A 306 -22.09 2.33 16.85
N PRO A 307 -20.77 2.19 17.09
CA PRO A 307 -19.94 1.26 16.35
C PRO A 307 -20.29 -0.19 16.66
N ARG A 308 -21.01 -0.46 17.76
CA ARG A 308 -21.51 -1.79 18.11
C ARG A 308 -22.65 -2.24 17.20
N LEU A 309 -23.32 -1.30 16.51
CA LEU A 309 -24.34 -1.61 15.50
C LEU A 309 -23.78 -1.90 14.11
N TYR A 310 -22.48 -1.71 13.91
CA TYR A 310 -21.87 -1.78 12.60
C TYR A 310 -21.94 -3.20 12.00
N ASN A 311 -22.52 -3.31 10.81
CA ASN A 311 -22.61 -4.54 10.01
C ASN A 311 -23.28 -5.75 10.71
N ILE A 312 -24.12 -5.52 11.72
CA ILE A 312 -24.94 -6.60 12.33
C ILE A 312 -25.79 -7.30 11.26
N GLY A 313 -25.93 -8.62 11.39
CA GLY A 313 -26.77 -9.41 10.48
C GLY A 313 -26.10 -9.78 9.16
N LYS A 314 -24.96 -9.16 8.80
CA LYS A 314 -24.14 -9.57 7.67
C LYS A 314 -23.33 -10.82 8.02
N MET A 315 -22.94 -11.62 7.02
CA MET A 315 -22.07 -12.79 7.25
C MET A 315 -20.63 -12.32 7.50
N ASN A 316 -19.97 -12.90 8.49
CA ASN A 316 -18.54 -12.73 8.72
C ASN A 316 -17.73 -13.70 7.83
N PRO A 317 -16.38 -13.53 7.73
CA PRO A 317 -15.54 -14.40 6.90
C PRO A 317 -15.53 -15.89 7.31
N SER A 318 -15.91 -16.20 8.56
CA SER A 318 -16.07 -17.57 9.06
C SER A 318 -17.42 -18.21 8.70
N GLY A 319 -18.33 -17.44 8.08
CA GLY A 319 -19.67 -17.89 7.71
C GLY A 319 -20.70 -17.80 8.85
N LEU A 320 -20.42 -17.02 9.89
CA LEU A 320 -21.37 -16.74 10.98
C LEU A 320 -22.05 -15.39 10.75
N VAL A 321 -23.30 -15.27 11.19
CA VAL A 321 -24.01 -13.99 11.17
C VAL A 321 -23.43 -13.07 12.23
N ARG A 322 -22.93 -11.90 11.81
CA ARG A 322 -22.32 -10.90 12.66
C ARG A 322 -23.25 -10.48 13.80
N LYS A 323 -22.73 -10.56 15.01
CA LYS A 323 -23.42 -10.13 16.23
C LYS A 323 -23.18 -8.66 16.53
N TYR A 324 -24.01 -8.11 17.40
CA TYR A 324 -23.81 -6.79 17.99
C TYR A 324 -22.39 -6.70 18.56
N GLY A 325 -21.65 -5.64 18.20
CA GLY A 325 -20.30 -5.40 18.67
C GLY A 325 -19.19 -6.24 18.03
N GLU A 326 -19.49 -7.24 17.21
CA GLU A 326 -18.46 -8.18 16.71
C GLU A 326 -17.36 -7.49 15.92
N VAL A 327 -17.71 -6.64 14.95
CA VAL A 327 -16.73 -5.89 14.17
C VAL A 327 -16.02 -4.85 15.03
N PHE A 328 -16.71 -4.22 15.97
CA PHE A 328 -16.09 -3.26 16.88
C PHE A 328 -15.04 -3.90 17.79
N ILE A 329 -15.31 -5.10 18.33
CA ILE A 329 -14.34 -5.88 19.09
C ILE A 329 -13.15 -6.27 18.21
N HIS A 330 -13.39 -6.70 16.96
CA HIS A 330 -12.32 -7.00 16.00
C HIS A 330 -11.37 -5.80 15.82
N GLU A 331 -11.91 -4.62 15.50
CA GLU A 331 -11.10 -3.41 15.35
C GLU A 331 -10.40 -3.01 16.66
N LEU A 332 -11.04 -3.18 17.81
CA LEU A 332 -10.40 -2.91 19.10
C LEU A 332 -9.23 -3.85 19.42
N VAL A 333 -9.21 -5.07 18.88
CA VAL A 333 -8.03 -5.95 18.97
C VAL A 333 -6.85 -5.34 18.21
N HIS A 334 -7.08 -4.73 17.05
CA HIS A 334 -6.03 -4.00 16.35
C HIS A 334 -5.54 -2.78 17.13
N ALA A 335 -6.44 -2.04 17.79
CA ALA A 335 -6.05 -0.96 18.69
C ALA A 335 -5.20 -1.49 19.87
N TRP A 336 -5.61 -2.62 20.47
CA TRP A 336 -4.84 -3.30 21.51
C TRP A 336 -3.45 -3.73 21.02
N GLN A 337 -3.35 -4.30 19.82
CA GLN A 337 -2.07 -4.69 19.20
C GLN A 337 -1.15 -3.49 18.99
N ILE A 338 -1.68 -2.34 18.59
CA ILE A 338 -0.90 -1.10 18.44
C ILE A 338 -0.29 -0.69 19.78
N GLU A 339 -1.09 -0.66 20.86
CA GLU A 339 -0.63 -0.26 22.21
C GLU A 339 0.38 -1.26 22.80
N HIS A 340 0.21 -2.56 22.56
CA HIS A 340 1.00 -3.61 23.21
C HIS A 340 2.17 -4.14 22.35
N SER A 341 2.33 -3.62 21.13
CA SER A 341 3.47 -3.95 20.29
C SER A 341 4.69 -3.10 20.69
N SER A 342 5.64 -3.71 21.39
CA SER A 342 6.92 -3.09 21.80
C SER A 342 7.85 -2.68 20.63
N ARG A 343 7.43 -2.88 19.38
CA ARG A 343 8.26 -2.77 18.19
C ARG A 343 7.49 -2.14 17.04
N ASP A 344 7.96 -0.96 16.66
CA ASP A 344 7.75 -0.27 15.39
C ASP A 344 6.29 -0.28 14.92
N SER A 345 5.57 0.83 15.08
CA SER A 345 4.27 1.05 14.42
C SER A 345 4.32 0.70 12.92
N ALA A 346 5.50 0.72 12.30
CA ALA A 346 5.79 0.18 10.98
C ALA A 346 5.46 -1.32 10.80
N PHE A 347 5.74 -2.20 11.78
CA PHE A 347 5.44 -3.63 11.72
C PHE A 347 3.94 -3.90 11.77
N VAL A 348 3.22 -3.21 12.66
CA VAL A 348 1.76 -3.32 12.77
C VAL A 348 1.09 -2.79 11.51
N VAL A 349 1.54 -1.64 10.99
CA VAL A 349 1.07 -1.08 9.71
C VAL A 349 1.36 -2.03 8.54
N GLN A 350 2.53 -2.68 8.52
CA GLN A 350 2.87 -3.65 7.48
C GLN A 350 1.94 -4.87 7.53
N ALA A 351 1.72 -5.46 8.71
CA ALA A 351 0.86 -6.63 8.87
C ALA A 351 -0.63 -6.34 8.58
N LEU A 352 -1.15 -5.18 9.01
CA LEU A 352 -2.49 -4.69 8.65
C LEU A 352 -2.63 -4.53 7.13
N THR A 353 -1.58 -4.05 6.46
CA THR A 353 -1.65 -3.81 5.02
C THR A 353 -1.50 -5.09 4.20
N GLU A 354 -0.72 -6.07 4.64
CA GLU A 354 -0.62 -7.38 3.97
C GLU A 354 -1.98 -8.09 3.90
N THR A 355 -2.87 -7.87 4.87
CA THR A 355 -4.23 -8.43 4.88
C THR A 355 -5.18 -7.66 3.96
N ILE A 356 -5.08 -6.33 3.92
CA ILE A 356 -5.84 -5.49 2.98
C ILE A 356 -5.48 -5.85 1.53
N CYS A 357 -4.20 -6.12 1.24
CA CYS A 357 -3.71 -6.31 -0.13
C CYS A 357 -3.67 -7.75 -0.62
N SER A 358 -3.75 -8.75 0.28
CA SER A 358 -4.10 -10.13 -0.09
C SER A 358 -5.59 -10.28 -0.48
N GLY A 359 -6.29 -9.16 -0.69
CA GLY A 359 -7.71 -9.09 -1.06
C GLY A 359 -8.65 -9.34 0.11
N GLY A 360 -8.15 -9.44 1.34
CA GLY A 360 -8.94 -9.88 2.51
C GLY A 360 -9.78 -11.11 2.18
N GLY A 361 -9.25 -12.01 1.34
CA GLY A 361 -9.89 -13.28 1.09
C GLY A 361 -10.07 -14.01 2.42
N ALA A 362 -11.07 -14.89 2.52
CA ALA A 362 -11.33 -15.69 3.72
C ALA A 362 -10.07 -16.39 4.28
N ALA A 363 -9.01 -16.56 3.49
CA ALA A 363 -7.72 -17.09 3.91
C ALA A 363 -7.03 -16.31 5.04
N GLY A 364 -7.09 -14.97 5.08
CA GLY A 364 -6.45 -14.16 6.14
C GLY A 364 -7.17 -14.28 7.49
N TYR A 365 -8.48 -14.54 7.44
CA TYR A 365 -9.34 -14.76 8.61
C TYR A 365 -9.37 -16.22 9.07
N ARG A 366 -8.98 -17.15 8.20
CA ARG A 366 -8.93 -18.58 8.54
C ARG A 366 -7.69 -18.84 9.38
N TYR A 367 -7.92 -19.41 10.55
CA TYR A 367 -6.87 -19.88 11.44
C TYR A 367 -7.15 -21.33 11.84
N GLU A 368 -6.07 -22.09 11.97
CA GLU A 368 -6.10 -23.37 12.65
C GLU A 368 -5.68 -23.16 14.10
N MET A 369 -6.30 -23.91 15.02
CA MET A 369 -6.06 -23.77 16.45
C MET A 369 -5.43 -25.05 17.02
N PRO A 370 -4.16 -25.36 16.67
CA PRO A 370 -3.47 -26.47 17.29
C PRO A 370 -3.26 -26.16 18.78
N PRO A 371 -3.30 -27.18 19.67
CA PRO A 371 -3.24 -26.98 21.13
C PRO A 371 -2.00 -26.26 21.66
N SER A 372 -0.95 -26.05 20.87
CA SER A 372 0.31 -25.46 21.34
C SER A 372 0.71 -24.15 20.66
N ARG A 373 -0.03 -23.66 19.65
CA ARG A 373 0.35 -22.42 18.97
C ARG A 373 0.11 -21.21 19.89
N PRO A 374 1.14 -20.42 20.23
CA PRO A 374 0.99 -19.20 21.02
C PRO A 374 0.32 -18.09 20.19
N PHE A 375 -0.29 -17.10 20.85
CA PHE A 375 -1.08 -16.05 20.18
C PHE A 375 -0.26 -15.22 19.18
N HIS A 376 0.99 -14.88 19.54
CA HIS A 376 1.88 -14.06 18.70
C HIS A 376 2.36 -14.77 17.42
N GLU A 377 2.20 -16.10 17.30
CA GLU A 377 2.49 -16.83 16.05
C GLU A 377 1.36 -16.74 15.02
N TYR A 378 0.18 -16.27 15.44
CA TYR A 378 -0.91 -15.98 14.52
C TYR A 378 -0.67 -14.66 13.80
N GLY A 379 -1.12 -14.56 12.54
CA GLY A 379 -1.18 -13.30 11.82
C GLY A 379 -2.08 -12.30 12.55
N ILE A 380 -1.83 -11.00 12.34
CA ILE A 380 -2.50 -9.92 13.08
C ILE A 380 -4.04 -9.98 12.99
N GLU A 381 -4.56 -10.40 11.84
CA GLU A 381 -6.00 -10.56 11.58
C GLU A 381 -6.55 -11.90 12.08
N GLN A 382 -5.72 -12.94 12.13
CA GLN A 382 -6.09 -14.20 12.77
C GLN A 382 -6.24 -14.00 14.28
N GLN A 383 -5.35 -13.21 14.90
CA GLN A 383 -5.46 -12.80 16.30
C GLN A 383 -6.79 -12.07 16.57
N ALA A 384 -7.12 -11.06 15.75
CA ALA A 384 -8.40 -10.34 15.86
C ALA A 384 -9.62 -11.26 15.62
N SER A 385 -9.52 -12.15 14.63
CA SER A 385 -10.58 -13.14 14.32
C SER A 385 -10.81 -14.14 15.45
N ILE A 386 -9.75 -14.61 16.11
CA ILE A 386 -9.85 -15.51 17.27
C ILE A 386 -10.70 -14.86 18.37
N VAL A 387 -10.42 -13.58 18.67
CA VAL A 387 -11.12 -12.85 19.74
C VAL A 387 -12.56 -12.53 19.32
N SER A 388 -12.78 -12.03 18.10
CA SER A 388 -14.12 -11.68 17.61
C SER A 388 -15.02 -12.91 17.39
N ASP A 389 -14.47 -14.05 16.97
CA ASP A 389 -15.21 -15.33 16.87
C ASP A 389 -15.60 -15.88 18.25
N TRP A 390 -14.69 -15.83 19.24
CA TRP A 390 -15.03 -16.19 20.62
C TRP A 390 -16.17 -15.30 21.11
N TYR A 391 -16.01 -13.99 20.95
CA TYR A 391 -17.04 -13.02 21.32
C TYR A 391 -18.38 -13.31 20.62
N SER A 392 -18.40 -13.52 19.30
CA SER A 392 -19.60 -13.77 18.51
C SER A 392 -20.35 -15.05 18.94
N ARG A 393 -19.62 -16.08 19.41
CA ARG A 393 -20.22 -17.33 19.90
C ARG A 393 -20.90 -17.20 21.25
N TYR A 394 -20.35 -16.37 22.13
CA TYR A 394 -20.76 -16.31 23.54
C TYR A 394 -21.53 -15.03 23.89
N PHE A 395 -21.51 -14.01 23.02
CA PHE A 395 -22.32 -12.81 23.20
C PHE A 395 -23.77 -13.08 22.81
N ILE A 396 -24.68 -12.88 23.77
CA ILE A 396 -26.13 -13.11 23.62
C ILE A 396 -26.92 -11.81 23.73
N GLY A 397 -26.26 -10.68 24.04
CA GLY A 397 -26.92 -9.40 24.15
C GLY A 397 -27.62 -8.99 22.86
N ASN A 398 -28.78 -8.36 22.99
CA ASN A 398 -29.33 -7.50 21.96
C ASN A 398 -28.96 -6.05 22.29
N LYS A 399 -29.41 -5.09 21.47
CA LYS A 399 -29.18 -3.65 21.70
C LYS A 399 -29.74 -3.18 23.07
N ASP A 400 -30.74 -3.86 23.61
CA ASP A 400 -31.47 -3.49 24.82
C ASP A 400 -30.91 -4.19 26.09
N ASP A 401 -30.24 -5.33 25.95
CA ASP A 401 -29.65 -6.15 27.01
C ASP A 401 -28.16 -5.85 27.19
N ARG A 402 -27.87 -4.72 27.84
CA ARG A 402 -26.51 -4.14 27.90
C ARG A 402 -25.44 -4.95 28.65
N TYR A 403 -25.77 -6.04 29.36
CA TYR A 403 -24.82 -6.67 30.31
C TYR A 403 -24.94 -8.19 30.52
N LEU A 404 -25.50 -8.97 29.59
CA LEU A 404 -25.64 -10.41 29.81
C LEU A 404 -24.80 -11.24 28.84
N PHE A 405 -23.59 -11.62 29.28
CA PHE A 405 -23.08 -12.95 28.95
C PHE A 405 -23.90 -13.95 29.74
N ARG A 406 -25.04 -14.38 29.20
CA ARG A 406 -25.60 -15.66 29.63
C ARG A 406 -24.80 -16.77 28.96
N HIS A 407 -24.80 -17.95 29.56
CA HIS A 407 -24.43 -19.15 28.82
C HIS A 407 -25.19 -19.15 27.49
N PRO A 408 -24.55 -19.45 26.34
CA PRO A 408 -25.26 -19.71 25.09
C PRO A 408 -26.40 -20.67 25.41
N SER A 409 -27.48 -20.63 24.63
CA SER A 409 -28.56 -21.62 24.74
C SER A 409 -28.07 -23.07 24.63
N SER A 410 -26.81 -23.29 24.24
CA SER A 410 -26.07 -24.55 24.30
C SER A 410 -25.48 -24.95 25.67
N GLY A 411 -25.52 -24.10 26.69
CA GLY A 411 -24.93 -24.36 28.01
C GLY A 411 -23.39 -24.38 28.06
N ALA A 412 -22.72 -24.10 26.94
CA ALA A 412 -21.26 -24.14 26.88
C ALA A 412 -20.63 -23.00 27.70
N ASP A 413 -19.69 -23.33 28.57
CA ASP A 413 -18.90 -22.37 29.33
C ASP A 413 -17.94 -21.64 28.37
N PRO A 414 -17.97 -20.29 28.27
CA PRO A 414 -17.04 -19.54 27.44
C PRO A 414 -15.57 -19.81 27.79
N GLN A 415 -15.28 -20.22 29.02
CA GLN A 415 -13.92 -20.55 29.48
C GLN A 415 -13.42 -21.90 28.97
N GLN A 416 -14.32 -22.77 28.53
CA GLN A 416 -13.98 -24.06 27.93
C GLN A 416 -13.74 -23.98 26.42
N ASP A 417 -14.02 -22.84 25.78
CA ASP A 417 -13.65 -22.62 24.38
C ASP A 417 -12.12 -22.59 24.25
N PRO A 418 -11.50 -23.32 23.33
CA PRO A 418 -10.05 -23.31 23.21
C PRO A 418 -9.46 -21.93 22.87
N ARG A 419 -10.28 -20.99 22.36
CA ARG A 419 -9.87 -19.59 22.14
C ARG A 419 -9.74 -18.81 23.44
N TRP A 420 -10.48 -19.20 24.50
CA TRP A 420 -10.50 -18.48 25.78
C TRP A 420 -9.11 -18.25 26.35
N ARG A 421 -8.20 -19.21 26.17
CA ARG A 421 -6.80 -19.07 26.61
C ARG A 421 -6.14 -17.79 26.07
N TYR A 422 -6.43 -17.41 24.83
CA TYR A 422 -5.85 -16.20 24.24
C TYR A 422 -6.50 -14.95 24.80
N ILE A 423 -7.80 -15.00 25.09
CA ILE A 423 -8.49 -13.90 25.74
C ILE A 423 -7.93 -13.70 27.16
N ALA A 424 -7.82 -14.77 27.94
CA ALA A 424 -7.41 -14.71 29.34
C ALA A 424 -5.91 -14.42 29.54
N TYR A 425 -5.03 -14.96 28.69
CA TYR A 425 -3.59 -14.88 28.91
C TYR A 425 -2.86 -13.87 28.00
N ASP A 426 -3.43 -13.52 26.85
CA ASP A 426 -2.79 -12.60 25.90
C ASP A 426 -3.51 -11.24 25.85
N ILE A 427 -4.85 -11.22 25.83
CA ILE A 427 -5.62 -9.97 25.72
C ILE A 427 -5.85 -9.30 27.07
N GLN A 428 -6.27 -10.04 28.09
CA GLN A 428 -6.57 -9.48 29.41
C GLN A 428 -5.28 -9.26 30.21
N PRO A 429 -5.22 -8.23 31.08
CA PRO A 429 -4.09 -8.07 31.98
C PRO A 429 -4.02 -9.27 32.94
N ALA A 430 -2.80 -9.74 33.20
CA ALA A 430 -2.52 -10.87 34.08
C ALA A 430 -2.91 -10.63 35.55
#